data_AF-A0A1F6VF91-F1
#
_entry.id   AF-A0A1F6VF91-F1
#
_cell.length_a   1.000
_cell.length_b   1.000
_cell.length_c   1.000
_cell.angle_alpha   90.00
_cell.angle_beta   90.00
_cell.angle_gamma   90.00
#
_symmetry.space_group_name_H-M   'P 1'
#
loop_
_entity.id
_entity.type
_entity.pdbx_description
1 polymer ?
#
loop_
_entity_poly.entity_id
_entity_poly.type
_entity_poly.pdbx_seq_one_letter_code
_entity_poly.pdbx_strand_id
1 'polypeptide(L)'
;MQNKIKKINTGRQILNLSKGYTIIETMISVSLFLVIVMAGMGALLNSNLLHQKSRDMRSIMDNLSFIMEDLSKNLRTGYNYHCVDDLSNDFTIPASGEDCFGIAFEHQDGEESDPSDQWVYIIGNDGKIYKSTENAAGSENFVQLTPDEIEIDTTKSGFSVTGAEPPDICEPPTCIPRTVTGNKEQPFVIIRLTGTITSKNTIETPFSLQTSVSQRAIDKR
;
A
#
# COMPACT_ATOMS: atom_id res chain seq x y z
N MET A 1 50.73 91.76 -26.29
CA MET A 1 49.36 91.55 -25.74
C MET A 1 48.91 90.16 -26.18
N GLN A 2 48.85 89.19 -25.26
CA GLN A 2 47.92 88.04 -25.27
C GLN A 2 48.30 87.10 -24.11
N ASN A 3 47.53 87.22 -23.02
CA ASN A 3 47.49 86.28 -21.91
C ASN A 3 46.95 84.93 -22.41
N LYS A 4 47.66 83.83 -22.15
CA LYS A 4 47.07 82.50 -22.17
C LYS A 4 46.96 81.97 -20.75
N ILE A 5 45.72 81.95 -20.28
CA ILE A 5 45.28 81.42 -18.99
C ILE A 5 45.62 79.92 -18.94
N LYS A 6 46.41 79.52 -17.93
CA LYS A 6 46.72 78.12 -17.63
C LYS A 6 45.48 77.49 -16.96
N LYS A 7 44.75 76.63 -17.67
CA LYS A 7 43.72 75.77 -17.08
C LYS A 7 44.39 74.72 -16.19
N ILE A 8 44.13 74.78 -14.89
CA ILE A 8 44.51 73.73 -13.94
C ILE A 8 43.36 72.71 -13.93
N ASN A 9 43.54 71.59 -14.62
CA ASN A 9 42.65 70.43 -14.48
C ASN A 9 42.97 69.75 -13.15
N THR A 10 42.23 70.11 -12.10
CA THR A 10 42.26 69.39 -10.82
C THR A 10 41.51 68.07 -11.01
N GLY A 11 42.22 67.07 -11.52
CA GLY A 11 41.73 65.69 -11.57
C GLY A 11 41.45 65.21 -10.15
N ARG A 12 40.19 64.85 -9.87
CA ARG A 12 39.78 64.28 -8.59
C ARG A 12 40.41 62.88 -8.50
N GLN A 13 41.51 62.75 -7.76
CA GLN A 13 42.12 61.45 -7.49
C GLN A 13 41.20 60.66 -6.56
N ILE A 14 40.59 59.59 -7.07
CA ILE A 14 39.93 58.58 -6.25
C ILE A 14 41.06 57.80 -5.57
N LEU A 15 41.32 58.10 -4.30
CA LEU A 15 42.28 57.35 -3.50
C LEU A 15 41.74 55.93 -3.32
N ASN A 16 42.31 54.97 -4.07
CA ASN A 16 42.09 53.55 -3.84
C ASN A 16 42.82 53.15 -2.56
N LEU A 17 42.13 53.25 -1.42
CA LEU A 17 42.59 52.68 -0.18
C LEU A 17 42.53 51.14 -0.32
N SER A 18 43.66 50.50 -0.59
CA SER A 18 43.79 49.04 -0.47
C SER A 18 43.78 48.67 1.01
N LYS A 19 42.59 48.59 1.60
CA LYS A 19 42.40 48.10 2.96
C LYS A 19 42.42 46.57 2.94
N GLY A 20 43.39 45.99 3.65
CA GLY A 20 43.40 44.55 3.97
C GLY A 20 42.60 44.26 5.24
N TYR A 21 42.17 43.02 5.40
CA TYR A 21 41.53 42.55 6.62
C TYR A 21 42.57 42.28 7.70
N THR A 22 42.22 42.59 8.94
CA THR A 22 43.00 42.21 10.11
C THR A 22 42.83 40.72 10.42
N ILE A 23 43.82 40.10 11.06
CA ILE A 23 43.74 38.68 11.47
C ILE A 23 42.50 38.44 12.35
N ILE A 24 42.16 39.38 13.24
CA ILE A 24 40.99 39.27 14.11
C ILE A 24 39.67 39.30 13.33
N GLU A 25 39.55 40.10 12.26
CA GLU A 25 38.37 40.08 11.37
C GLU A 25 38.21 38.73 10.66
N THR A 26 39.32 38.12 10.23
CA THR A 26 39.26 36.78 9.61
C THR A 26 38.87 35.69 10.62
N MET A 27 39.34 35.79 11.87
CA MET A 27 38.98 34.85 12.93
C MET A 27 37.49 34.91 13.28
N ILE A 28 36.94 36.13 13.39
CA ILE A 28 35.51 36.35 13.63
C ILE A 28 34.67 35.84 12.45
N SER A 29 35.09 36.13 11.22
CA SER A 29 34.36 35.73 10.00
C SER A 29 34.27 34.21 9.84
N VAL A 30 35.38 33.48 10.06
CA VAL A 30 35.39 32.00 10.00
C VAL A 30 34.50 31.41 11.09
N SER A 31 34.53 31.98 12.31
CA SER A 31 33.71 31.52 13.42
C SER A 31 32.21 31.65 13.11
N LEU A 32 31.79 32.80 12.58
CA LEU A 32 30.39 33.02 12.18
C LEU A 32 29.97 32.12 11.02
N PHE A 33 30.84 31.93 10.04
CA PHE A 33 30.58 31.05 8.90
C PHE A 33 30.33 29.60 9.34
N LEU A 34 31.18 29.06 10.23
CA LEU A 34 31.03 27.70 10.73
C LEU A 34 29.71 27.49 11.48
N VAL A 35 29.29 28.47 12.29
CA VAL A 35 28.00 28.40 13.01
C VAL A 35 26.84 28.34 12.03
N ILE A 36 26.84 29.16 10.97
CA ILE A 36 25.77 29.20 9.96
C ILE A 36 25.74 27.89 9.16
N VAL A 37 26.89 27.40 8.72
CA VAL A 37 26.97 26.14 7.94
C VAL A 37 26.52 24.96 8.79
N MET A 38 26.94 24.88 10.05
CA MET A 38 26.54 23.80 10.96
C MET A 38 25.03 23.80 11.19
N ALA A 39 24.43 24.97 11.42
CA ALA A 39 22.98 25.11 11.53
C ALA A 39 22.26 24.68 10.23
N GLY A 40 22.77 25.08 9.07
CA GLY A 40 22.21 24.72 7.76
C GLY A 40 22.34 23.22 7.44
N MET A 41 23.46 22.60 7.77
CA MET A 41 23.70 21.16 7.58
C MET A 41 22.73 20.31 8.42
N GLY A 42 22.46 20.71 9.66
CA GLY A 42 21.47 20.03 10.50
C GLY A 42 20.09 19.97 9.86
N ALA A 43 19.63 21.09 9.29
CA ALA A 43 18.35 21.14 8.57
C ALA A 43 18.35 20.25 7.31
N LEU A 44 19.45 20.26 6.54
CA LEU A 44 19.57 19.47 5.31
C LEU A 44 19.59 17.96 5.59
N LEU A 45 20.30 17.51 6.62
CA LEU A 45 20.32 16.11 7.03
C LEU A 45 18.94 15.63 7.45
N ASN A 46 18.23 16.42 8.27
CA ASN A 46 16.86 16.08 8.68
C ASN A 46 15.90 16.01 7.48
N SER A 47 16.02 16.96 6.53
CA SER A 47 15.24 16.92 5.29
C SER A 47 15.51 15.66 4.46
N ASN A 48 16.76 15.22 4.39
CA ASN A 48 17.13 14.00 3.68
C ASN A 48 16.53 12.74 4.34
N LEU A 49 16.60 12.65 5.68
CA LEU A 49 16.00 11.55 6.45
C LEU A 49 14.48 11.46 6.24
N LEU A 50 13.78 12.58 6.30
CA LEU A 50 12.34 12.63 6.03
C LEU A 50 12.01 12.22 4.60
N HIS A 51 12.82 12.64 3.63
CA HIS A 51 12.63 12.27 2.24
C HIS A 51 12.85 10.77 1.99
N GLN A 52 13.87 10.16 2.60
CA GLN A 52 14.08 8.70 2.53
C GLN A 52 12.88 7.95 3.15
N LYS A 53 12.44 8.36 4.35
CA LYS A 53 11.26 7.77 5.01
C LYS A 53 10.00 7.85 4.12
N SER A 54 9.75 9.02 3.52
CA SER A 54 8.59 9.21 2.65
C SER A 54 8.67 8.35 1.38
N ARG A 55 9.87 8.18 0.82
CA ARG A 55 10.10 7.33 -0.34
C ARG A 55 9.83 5.86 -0.04
N ASP A 56 10.36 5.36 1.07
CA ASP A 56 10.16 3.97 1.49
C ASP A 56 8.67 3.69 1.76
N MET A 57 8.00 4.59 2.49
CA MET A 57 6.56 4.49 2.74
C MET A 57 5.77 4.46 1.43
N ARG A 58 6.10 5.32 0.46
CA ARG A 58 5.43 5.35 -0.84
C ARG A 58 5.59 4.03 -1.58
N SER A 59 6.81 3.47 -1.63
CA SER A 59 7.05 2.18 -2.27
C SER A 59 6.24 1.05 -1.65
N ILE A 60 6.07 1.06 -0.33
CA ILE A 60 5.30 0.04 0.39
C ILE A 60 3.80 0.21 0.13
N MET A 61 3.30 1.45 0.14
CA MET A 61 1.91 1.75 -0.22
C MET A 61 1.59 1.38 -1.67
N ASP A 62 2.53 1.57 -2.60
CA ASP A 62 2.39 1.17 -4.00
C ASP A 62 2.29 -0.36 -4.11
N ASN A 63 3.11 -1.12 -3.37
CA ASN A 63 3.03 -2.58 -3.30
C ASN A 63 1.67 -3.05 -2.74
N LEU A 64 1.18 -2.44 -1.64
CA LEU A 64 -0.15 -2.77 -1.09
C LEU A 64 -1.29 -2.44 -2.07
N SER A 65 -1.17 -1.31 -2.77
CA SER A 65 -2.16 -0.90 -3.78
C SER A 65 -2.21 -1.90 -4.93
N PHE A 66 -1.03 -2.39 -5.38
CA PHE A 66 -0.94 -3.44 -6.39
C PHE A 66 -1.59 -4.76 -5.94
N ILE A 67 -1.35 -5.20 -4.70
CA ILE A 67 -1.98 -6.39 -4.13
C ILE A 67 -3.50 -6.24 -4.09
N MET A 68 -4.00 -5.09 -3.63
CA MET A 68 -5.42 -4.79 -3.57
C MET A 68 -6.07 -4.73 -4.95
N GLU A 69 -5.37 -4.19 -5.95
CA GLU A 69 -5.84 -4.17 -7.34
C GLU A 69 -5.88 -5.58 -7.95
N ASP A 70 -4.84 -6.39 -7.75
CA ASP A 70 -4.81 -7.79 -8.21
C ASP A 70 -5.96 -8.59 -7.59
N LEU A 71 -6.09 -8.52 -6.26
CA LEU A 71 -7.17 -9.18 -5.53
C LEU A 71 -8.55 -8.70 -6.02
N SER A 72 -8.74 -7.39 -6.18
CA SER A 72 -10.01 -6.83 -6.67
C SER A 72 -10.32 -7.24 -8.10
N LYS A 73 -9.31 -7.33 -8.96
CA LYS A 73 -9.46 -7.76 -10.36
C LYS A 73 -9.84 -9.23 -10.43
N ASN A 74 -9.14 -10.09 -9.69
CA ASN A 74 -9.37 -11.53 -9.69
C ASN A 74 -10.72 -11.86 -9.08
N LEU A 75 -11.11 -11.19 -8.00
CA LEU A 75 -12.45 -11.31 -7.44
C LEU A 75 -13.52 -10.89 -8.43
N ARG A 76 -13.33 -9.81 -9.18
CA ARG A 76 -14.37 -9.32 -10.11
C ARG A 76 -14.74 -10.33 -11.21
N THR A 77 -13.78 -11.15 -11.64
CA THR A 77 -13.98 -12.19 -12.68
C THR A 77 -14.23 -13.57 -12.10
N GLY A 78 -13.97 -13.77 -10.80
CA GLY A 78 -14.27 -15.01 -10.10
C GLY A 78 -15.76 -15.24 -9.87
N TYR A 79 -16.08 -16.44 -9.42
CA TYR A 79 -17.42 -16.82 -9.00
C TYR A 79 -17.36 -17.82 -7.84
N ASN A 80 -18.51 -18.22 -7.29
CA ASN A 80 -18.59 -19.12 -6.13
C ASN A 80 -17.75 -18.62 -4.94
N TYR A 81 -17.99 -17.39 -4.49
CA TYR A 81 -17.25 -16.82 -3.37
C TYR A 81 -17.55 -17.56 -2.07
N HIS A 82 -16.52 -17.75 -1.27
CA HIS A 82 -16.59 -18.37 0.03
C HIS A 82 -15.80 -17.53 1.02
N CYS A 83 -16.47 -17.12 2.09
CA CYS A 83 -15.83 -16.46 3.23
C CYS A 83 -15.07 -17.49 4.06
N VAL A 84 -13.75 -17.34 4.17
CA VAL A 84 -12.89 -18.34 4.81
C VAL A 84 -12.75 -18.02 6.30
N ASP A 85 -13.45 -18.81 7.12
CA ASP A 85 -13.38 -18.79 8.60
C ASP A 85 -12.57 -19.94 9.18
N ASP A 86 -12.26 -20.95 8.36
CA ASP A 86 -11.35 -22.05 8.68
C ASP A 86 -10.68 -22.54 7.39
N LEU A 87 -9.43 -23.00 7.47
CA LEU A 87 -8.71 -23.60 6.34
C LEU A 87 -9.20 -25.05 6.16
N SER A 88 -10.44 -25.18 5.71
CA SER A 88 -11.02 -26.46 5.31
C SER A 88 -10.60 -26.83 3.88
N ASN A 89 -10.70 -28.11 3.53
CA ASN A 89 -10.24 -28.62 2.23
C ASN A 89 -11.22 -28.38 1.08
N ASP A 90 -12.38 -27.78 1.34
CA ASP A 90 -13.45 -27.66 0.34
C ASP A 90 -14.13 -26.29 0.43
N PHE A 91 -13.86 -25.46 -0.57
CA PHE A 91 -14.46 -24.14 -0.76
C PHE A 91 -15.44 -24.11 -1.95
N THR A 92 -15.82 -25.26 -2.49
CA THR A 92 -16.71 -25.37 -3.67
C THR A 92 -18.12 -24.87 -3.38
N ILE A 93 -18.53 -24.89 -2.11
CA ILE A 93 -19.84 -24.42 -1.66
C ILE A 93 -19.74 -22.94 -1.32
N PRO A 94 -20.42 -22.04 -2.05
CA PRO A 94 -20.39 -20.61 -1.74
C PRO A 94 -20.98 -20.31 -0.36
N ALA A 95 -20.34 -19.38 0.35
CA ALA A 95 -20.73 -18.98 1.70
C ALA A 95 -20.47 -17.48 1.92
N SER A 96 -21.51 -16.78 2.39
CA SER A 96 -21.39 -15.38 2.82
C SER A 96 -20.88 -15.33 4.27
N GLY A 97 -20.24 -14.22 4.65
CA GLY A 97 -19.70 -14.03 6.00
C GLY A 97 -19.19 -12.61 6.22
N GLU A 98 -18.93 -12.26 7.47
CA GLU A 98 -18.36 -10.97 7.87
C GLU A 98 -17.06 -11.18 8.65
N ASP A 99 -16.08 -10.30 8.42
CA ASP A 99 -14.77 -10.29 9.10
C ASP A 99 -13.99 -11.63 9.01
N CYS A 100 -14.15 -12.35 7.89
CA CYS A 100 -13.41 -13.56 7.59
C CYS A 100 -11.92 -13.26 7.41
N PHE A 101 -11.04 -14.17 7.85
CA PHE A 101 -9.60 -13.97 7.70
C PHE A 101 -9.13 -14.22 6.25
N GLY A 102 -9.96 -14.86 5.44
CA GLY A 102 -9.68 -15.09 4.03
C GLY A 102 -10.92 -15.09 3.14
N ILE A 103 -10.65 -15.21 1.84
CA ILE A 103 -11.65 -15.36 0.80
C ILE A 103 -11.17 -16.39 -0.22
N ALA A 104 -12.05 -17.34 -0.54
CA ALA A 104 -11.87 -18.33 -1.57
C ALA A 104 -12.89 -18.09 -2.68
N PHE A 105 -12.53 -18.37 -3.92
CA PHE A 105 -13.42 -18.28 -5.07
C PHE A 105 -12.89 -19.10 -6.23
N GLU A 106 -13.79 -19.44 -7.14
CA GLU A 106 -13.46 -20.12 -8.38
C GLU A 106 -12.91 -19.13 -9.41
N HIS A 107 -11.81 -19.51 -10.07
CA HIS A 107 -11.25 -18.67 -11.12
C HIS A 107 -12.17 -18.71 -12.36
N GLN A 108 -12.12 -17.67 -13.20
CA GLN A 108 -12.97 -17.57 -14.41
C GLN A 108 -12.83 -18.77 -15.38
N ASP A 109 -11.69 -19.47 -15.29
CA ASP A 109 -11.28 -20.59 -16.15
C ASP A 109 -11.18 -21.90 -15.35
N GLY A 110 -11.59 -21.91 -14.08
CA GLY A 110 -11.55 -23.09 -13.21
C GLY A 110 -12.81 -23.94 -13.30
N GLU A 111 -12.76 -25.14 -12.73
CA GLU A 111 -13.82 -26.13 -12.80
C GLU A 111 -14.57 -26.21 -11.46
N GLU A 112 -15.86 -25.83 -11.45
CA GLU A 112 -16.71 -25.76 -10.24
C GLU A 112 -16.71 -27.03 -9.36
N SER A 113 -16.44 -28.18 -9.97
CA SER A 113 -16.45 -29.48 -9.30
C SER A 113 -15.09 -29.92 -8.74
N ASP A 114 -14.01 -29.18 -9.02
CA ASP A 114 -12.66 -29.52 -8.57
C ASP A 114 -12.29 -28.68 -7.34
N PRO A 115 -12.25 -29.22 -6.11
CA PRO A 115 -11.88 -28.45 -4.91
C PRO A 115 -10.37 -28.12 -4.85
N SER A 116 -9.61 -28.37 -5.91
CA SER A 116 -8.16 -28.14 -5.95
C SER A 116 -7.71 -26.93 -6.75
N ASP A 117 -8.58 -26.23 -7.47
CA ASP A 117 -8.21 -25.09 -8.31
C ASP A 117 -8.76 -23.74 -7.82
N GLN A 118 -9.42 -23.70 -6.65
CA GLN A 118 -9.88 -22.44 -6.06
C GLN A 118 -8.72 -21.53 -5.72
N TRP A 119 -8.93 -20.24 -6.00
CA TRP A 119 -8.01 -19.20 -5.60
C TRP A 119 -8.38 -18.73 -4.20
N VAL A 120 -7.40 -18.76 -3.31
CA VAL A 120 -7.61 -18.46 -1.90
C VAL A 120 -6.63 -17.37 -1.46
N TYR A 121 -7.19 -16.30 -0.89
CA TYR A 121 -6.42 -15.23 -0.28
C TYR A 121 -6.69 -15.25 1.22
N ILE A 122 -5.62 -15.25 2.02
CA ILE A 122 -5.74 -15.26 3.48
C ILE A 122 -4.85 -14.20 4.09
N ILE A 123 -5.29 -13.67 5.24
CA ILE A 123 -4.45 -12.90 6.15
C ILE A 123 -3.93 -13.89 7.19
N GLY A 124 -2.63 -14.15 7.17
CA GLY A 124 -1.98 -15.04 8.12
C GLY A 124 -1.91 -14.41 9.53
N ASN A 125 -1.74 -15.27 10.54
CA ASN A 125 -1.57 -14.84 11.93
C ASN A 125 -0.28 -14.04 12.16
N ASP A 126 0.63 -14.07 11.20
CA ASP A 126 1.86 -13.27 11.12
C ASP A 126 1.66 -11.88 10.51
N GLY A 127 0.41 -11.51 10.20
CA GLY A 127 0.07 -10.20 9.65
C GLY A 127 0.47 -10.02 8.18
N LYS A 128 0.61 -11.13 7.42
CA LYS A 128 0.92 -11.11 5.98
C LYS A 128 -0.29 -11.56 5.15
N ILE A 129 -0.34 -11.12 3.90
CA ILE A 129 -1.32 -11.64 2.93
C ILE A 129 -0.65 -12.75 2.14
N TYR A 130 -1.35 -13.88 2.05
CA TYR A 130 -0.96 -15.01 1.25
C TYR A 130 -1.99 -15.29 0.16
N LYS A 131 -1.51 -15.86 -0.94
CA LYS A 131 -2.35 -16.35 -2.05
C LYS A 131 -1.98 -17.80 -2.37
N SER A 132 -3.00 -18.63 -2.52
CA SER A 132 -2.89 -19.95 -3.16
C SER A 132 -3.71 -19.94 -4.45
N THR A 133 -3.20 -20.60 -5.49
CA THR A 133 -3.90 -20.81 -6.77
C THR A 133 -4.24 -22.27 -7.02
N GLU A 134 -3.80 -23.17 -6.14
CA GLU A 134 -4.04 -24.59 -6.23
C GLU A 134 -3.98 -25.21 -4.83
N ASN A 135 -4.87 -26.16 -4.55
CA ASN A 135 -4.87 -26.99 -3.34
C ASN A 135 -4.68 -26.17 -2.06
N ALA A 136 -5.62 -25.28 -1.76
CA ALA A 136 -5.60 -24.45 -0.54
C ALA A 136 -5.79 -25.25 0.77
N ALA A 137 -6.05 -26.55 0.66
CA ALA A 137 -6.07 -27.55 1.73
C ALA A 137 -4.74 -27.69 2.51
N GLY A 138 -3.62 -27.17 1.97
CA GLY A 138 -2.31 -27.23 2.61
C GLY A 138 -1.62 -25.86 2.68
N SER A 139 -1.01 -25.55 3.83
CA SER A 139 -0.22 -24.33 4.05
C SER A 139 0.99 -24.19 3.10
N GLU A 140 1.36 -25.25 2.37
CA GLU A 140 2.55 -25.31 1.52
C GLU A 140 2.39 -24.61 0.16
N ASN A 141 1.15 -24.35 -0.28
CA ASN A 141 0.86 -23.72 -1.58
C ASN A 141 0.58 -22.21 -1.47
N PHE A 142 0.80 -21.63 -0.30
CA PHE A 142 0.58 -20.22 -0.04
C PHE A 142 1.84 -19.41 -0.34
N VAL A 143 1.71 -18.45 -1.26
CA VAL A 143 2.75 -17.49 -1.60
C VAL A 143 2.46 -16.17 -0.90
N GLN A 144 3.45 -15.67 -0.15
CA GLN A 144 3.38 -14.36 0.49
C GLN A 144 3.35 -13.25 -0.56
N LEU A 145 2.34 -12.38 -0.50
CA LEU A 145 2.21 -11.23 -1.40
C LEU A 145 2.78 -9.95 -0.78
N THR A 146 2.58 -9.76 0.53
CA THR A 146 3.04 -8.57 1.26
C THR A 146 4.52 -8.68 1.63
N PRO A 147 5.31 -7.60 1.56
CA PRO A 147 6.70 -7.63 2.00
C PRO A 147 6.84 -7.72 3.54
N ASP A 148 8.05 -8.05 4.01
CA ASP A 148 8.33 -8.32 5.42
C ASP A 148 8.17 -7.09 6.33
N GLU A 149 8.24 -5.89 5.77
CA GLU A 149 8.07 -4.63 6.49
C GLU A 149 6.62 -4.30 6.90
N ILE A 150 5.63 -5.05 6.41
CA ILE A 150 4.20 -4.78 6.66
C ILE A 150 3.63 -5.73 7.70
N GLU A 151 3.01 -5.22 8.74
CA GLU A 151 2.30 -6.03 9.73
C GLU A 151 0.82 -5.66 9.73
N ILE A 152 -0.03 -6.58 9.28
CA ILE A 152 -1.48 -6.39 9.24
C ILE A 152 -2.08 -6.74 10.59
N ASP A 153 -2.91 -5.85 11.11
CA ASP A 153 -3.72 -6.08 12.29
C ASP A 153 -4.89 -7.00 11.92
N THR A 154 -4.78 -8.27 12.30
CA THR A 154 -5.78 -9.31 12.02
C THR A 154 -7.11 -9.08 12.74
N THR A 155 -7.15 -8.23 13.76
CA THR A 155 -8.39 -7.91 14.49
C THR A 155 -9.22 -6.83 13.80
N LYS A 156 -8.57 -5.99 12.99
CA LYS A 156 -9.21 -4.90 12.26
C LYS A 156 -9.27 -5.16 10.76
N SER A 157 -8.52 -6.12 10.27
CA SER A 157 -8.48 -6.48 8.85
C SER A 157 -9.30 -7.72 8.59
N GLY A 158 -9.84 -7.84 7.39
CA GLY A 158 -10.65 -9.00 7.01
C GLY A 158 -11.41 -8.79 5.72
N PHE A 159 -12.12 -9.83 5.35
CA PHE A 159 -12.99 -9.89 4.20
C PHE A 159 -14.44 -9.99 4.67
N SER A 160 -15.34 -9.28 4.01
CA SER A 160 -16.78 -9.46 4.19
C SER A 160 -17.37 -9.79 2.83
N VAL A 161 -18.11 -10.89 2.77
CA VAL A 161 -18.72 -11.43 1.55
C VAL A 161 -20.22 -11.48 1.78
N THR A 162 -20.98 -10.80 0.93
CA THR A 162 -22.44 -10.82 0.96
C THR A 162 -23.01 -11.30 -0.37
N GLY A 163 -24.16 -11.97 -0.34
CA GLY A 163 -24.85 -12.43 -1.54
C GLY A 163 -24.14 -13.57 -2.28
N ALA A 164 -23.25 -14.32 -1.64
CA ALA A 164 -22.54 -15.43 -2.27
C ALA A 164 -23.39 -16.72 -2.38
N GLU A 165 -24.42 -16.86 -1.55
CA GLU A 165 -25.21 -18.07 -1.44
C GLU A 165 -25.97 -18.36 -2.74
N PRO A 166 -25.90 -19.59 -3.29
CA PRO A 166 -26.61 -19.91 -4.52
C PRO A 166 -28.13 -19.79 -4.30
N PRO A 167 -28.90 -19.33 -5.31
CA PRO A 167 -30.35 -19.32 -5.22
C PRO A 167 -30.87 -20.74 -4.93
N ASP A 168 -31.93 -20.85 -4.13
CA ASP A 168 -32.50 -22.14 -3.76
C ASP A 168 -32.81 -22.98 -5.01
N ILE A 169 -32.09 -24.09 -5.17
CA ILE A 169 -32.39 -25.10 -6.19
C ILE A 169 -33.62 -25.87 -5.71
N CYS A 170 -34.80 -25.37 -6.08
CA CYS A 170 -36.03 -26.15 -6.05
C CYS A 170 -36.22 -26.85 -7.41
N GLU A 171 -35.58 -28.00 -7.64
CA GLU A 171 -36.02 -28.90 -8.71
C GLU A 171 -36.94 -30.00 -8.11
N PRO A 172 -38.16 -30.20 -8.64
CA PRO A 172 -39.03 -31.29 -8.21
C PRO A 172 -38.36 -32.64 -8.54
N PRO A 173 -38.33 -33.64 -7.62
CA PRO A 173 -39.30 -33.90 -6.56
C PRO A 173 -38.74 -33.85 -5.12
N THR A 174 -37.53 -33.37 -4.90
CA THR A 174 -36.89 -33.42 -3.57
C THR A 174 -36.53 -32.02 -3.08
N CYS A 175 -37.45 -31.39 -2.34
CA CYS A 175 -37.11 -30.23 -1.53
C CYS A 175 -36.39 -30.72 -0.27
N ILE A 176 -35.05 -30.66 -0.26
CA ILE A 176 -34.31 -30.62 1.01
C ILE A 176 -34.22 -29.12 1.36
N PRO A 177 -34.88 -28.63 2.41
CA PRO A 177 -34.66 -27.25 2.84
C PRO A 177 -33.21 -27.15 3.30
N ARG A 178 -32.33 -26.62 2.44
CA ARG A 178 -31.05 -26.11 2.88
C ARG A 178 -31.38 -24.94 3.81
N THR A 179 -30.79 -24.89 5.00
CA THR A 179 -31.05 -23.89 6.04
C THR A 179 -30.68 -22.45 5.63
N VAL A 180 -30.33 -22.24 4.36
CA VAL A 180 -29.72 -21.04 3.82
C VAL A 180 -30.61 -20.60 2.67
N THR A 181 -31.41 -19.56 2.90
CA THR A 181 -32.34 -18.99 1.91
C THR A 181 -31.51 -18.46 0.76
N GLY A 182 -31.48 -19.16 -0.37
CA GLY A 182 -30.66 -18.77 -1.50
C GLY A 182 -30.96 -17.35 -1.96
N ASN A 183 -29.95 -16.49 -1.91
CA ASN A 183 -30.08 -15.07 -2.21
C ASN A 183 -29.87 -14.83 -3.72
N LYS A 184 -30.70 -13.99 -4.34
CA LYS A 184 -30.54 -13.56 -5.74
C LYS A 184 -29.70 -12.28 -5.87
N GLU A 185 -29.17 -11.79 -4.77
CA GLU A 185 -28.25 -10.65 -4.76
C GLU A 185 -26.95 -11.00 -5.48
N GLN A 186 -26.38 -10.02 -6.18
CA GLN A 186 -25.05 -10.17 -6.76
C GLN A 186 -24.04 -10.25 -5.61
N PRO A 187 -23.10 -11.22 -5.63
CA PRO A 187 -22.01 -11.25 -4.68
C PRO A 187 -21.25 -9.93 -4.62
N PHE A 188 -21.04 -9.47 -3.39
CA PHE A 188 -20.32 -8.24 -3.07
C PHE A 188 -19.31 -8.51 -1.97
N VAL A 189 -18.07 -8.10 -2.22
CA VAL A 189 -16.95 -8.31 -1.32
C VAL A 189 -16.41 -6.97 -0.85
N ILE A 190 -16.21 -6.82 0.46
CA ILE A 190 -15.48 -5.71 1.06
C ILE A 190 -14.16 -6.26 1.58
N ILE A 191 -13.05 -5.63 1.19
CA ILE A 191 -11.73 -5.93 1.72
C ILE A 191 -11.28 -4.76 2.57
N ARG A 192 -10.94 -5.03 3.83
CA ARG A 192 -10.42 -4.04 4.77
C ARG A 192 -9.05 -4.48 5.24
N LEU A 193 -8.03 -3.67 5.00
CA LEU A 193 -6.66 -3.89 5.45
C LEU A 193 -6.23 -2.73 6.34
N THR A 194 -5.90 -3.02 7.58
CA THR A 194 -5.39 -2.06 8.56
C THR A 194 -4.15 -2.66 9.21
N GLY A 195 -3.11 -1.87 9.35
CA GLY A 195 -1.85 -2.39 9.90
C GLY A 195 -0.81 -1.30 10.08
N THR A 196 0.42 -1.73 10.32
CA THR A 196 1.60 -0.89 10.48
C THR A 196 2.66 -1.26 9.46
N ILE A 197 3.44 -0.26 9.06
CA ILE A 197 4.62 -0.41 8.23
C ILE A 197 5.83 -0.11 9.11
N THR A 198 6.70 -1.11 9.27
CA THR A 198 7.94 -1.00 10.04
C THR A 198 9.08 -0.64 9.10
N SER A 199 9.45 0.63 9.09
CA SER A 199 10.63 1.09 8.33
C SER A 199 11.93 0.67 9.04
N LYS A 200 13.06 0.67 8.32
CA LYS A 200 14.41 0.25 8.79
C LYS A 200 14.89 0.91 10.10
N ASN A 201 14.29 2.03 10.49
CA ASN A 201 14.58 2.73 11.75
C ASN A 201 13.58 2.39 12.89
N THR A 202 12.84 1.27 12.78
CA THR A 202 11.85 0.81 13.77
C THR A 202 10.74 1.84 14.03
N ILE A 203 10.45 2.68 13.04
CA ILE A 203 9.34 3.62 13.11
C ILE A 203 8.14 2.96 12.45
N GLU A 204 7.13 2.68 13.26
CA GLU A 204 5.84 2.17 12.81
C GLU A 204 5.00 3.30 12.23
N THR A 205 4.52 3.10 11.01
CA THR A 205 3.59 4.03 10.36
C THR A 205 2.27 3.30 10.09
N PRO A 206 1.14 3.75 10.64
CA PRO A 206 -0.14 3.08 10.44
C PRO A 206 -0.66 3.32 9.02
N PHE A 207 -1.38 2.35 8.48
CA PHE A 207 -2.16 2.47 7.25
C PHE A 207 -3.54 1.85 7.43
N SER A 208 -4.50 2.33 6.64
CA SER A 208 -5.83 1.72 6.52
C SER A 208 -6.28 1.88 5.07
N LEU A 209 -6.59 0.76 4.44
CA LEU A 209 -7.05 0.65 3.07
C LEU A 209 -8.35 -0.15 3.07
N GLN A 210 -9.31 0.30 2.28
CA GLN A 210 -10.57 -0.41 2.08
C GLN A 210 -10.97 -0.31 0.63
N THR A 211 -11.41 -1.43 0.07
CA THR A 211 -12.00 -1.48 -1.28
C THR A 211 -13.20 -2.40 -1.28
N SER A 212 -14.05 -2.24 -2.29
CA SER A 212 -15.19 -3.13 -2.50
C SER A 212 -15.26 -3.59 -3.95
N VAL A 213 -15.76 -4.80 -4.13
CA VAL A 213 -15.79 -5.52 -5.40
C VAL A 213 -17.14 -6.16 -5.55
N SER A 214 -17.85 -5.82 -6.63
CA SER A 214 -18.98 -6.62 -7.08
C SER A 214 -18.50 -7.59 -8.16
N GLN A 215 -19.03 -8.80 -8.15
CA GLN A 215 -18.84 -9.73 -9.24
C GLN A 215 -19.35 -9.13 -10.57
N ARG A 216 -18.68 -9.44 -11.69
CA ARG A 216 -19.21 -9.20 -13.03
C ARG A 216 -19.61 -10.52 -13.65
N ALA A 217 -20.87 -10.60 -14.11
CA ALA A 217 -21.31 -11.74 -14.91
C ALA A 217 -20.44 -11.87 -16.16
N ILE A 218 -19.84 -13.04 -16.34
CA ILE A 218 -19.14 -13.41 -17.58
C ILE A 218 -20.21 -13.88 -18.56
N ASP A 219 -20.28 -13.24 -19.72
CA ASP A 219 -21.09 -13.71 -20.84
C ASP A 219 -20.40 -14.95 -21.43
N LYS A 220 -20.77 -16.13 -20.93
CA LYS A 220 -20.33 -17.42 -21.49
C LYS A 220 -21.01 -17.57 -22.85
N ARG A 221 -20.26 -17.29 -23.92
CA ARG A 221 -20.73 -17.39 -25.32
C ARG A 221 -20.90 -18.83 -25.77
#